data_AF-A0AAQ2JGC1-F1
#
_entry.id   AF-A0AAQ2JGC1-F1
#
_cell.length_a   1.000
_cell.length_b   1.000
_cell.length_c   1.000
_cell.angle_alpha   90.00
_cell.angle_beta   90.00
_cell.angle_gamma   90.00
#
_symmetry.space_group_name_H-M   'P 1'
#
loop_
_entity.id
_entity.type
_entity.pdbx_description
1 polymer ?
#
loop_
_entity_poly.entity_id
_entity_poly.type
_entity_poly.pdbx_seq_one_letter_code
_entity_poly.pdbx_strand_id
1 'polypeptide(L)'
;MDSSIKKKRARGRLSREMIEDAAFEVIEKEGLSGFSMRKLAAVLGCEAMSIYHHFPSQAHLYEALVDRQVSGMVIPDDSMPWRDRIRMVMHEFRRVASEHPAFAPFLVVYRMNSPPCLAMLNGVIGLFEAGGFGPELSARLFRTASYYLMGAILDETAGYAKGPSAVTTVDDEQLAKDFPSVMAAGTYFGTGGFDKTFELGLDMLLDEMERLRDSANAG
;
A
#
# COMPACT_ATOMS: atom_id res chain seq x y z
N MET A 1 6.16 26.36 0.82
CA MET A 1 4.91 25.63 1.10
C MET A 1 4.72 25.46 2.62
N ASP A 2 4.76 26.57 3.39
CA ASP A 2 4.88 26.57 4.88
C ASP A 2 3.71 27.32 5.57
N SER A 3 2.64 27.63 4.83
CA SER A 3 1.54 28.49 5.33
C SER A 3 0.28 27.73 5.72
N SER A 4 0.10 26.48 5.25
CA SER A 4 -1.11 25.68 5.53
C SER A 4 -1.12 25.16 6.98
N ILE A 5 0.02 24.62 7.43
CA ILE A 5 0.19 24.03 8.76
C ILE A 5 0.08 25.09 9.86
N LYS A 6 0.59 26.32 9.63
CA LYS A 6 0.53 27.40 10.62
C LYS A 6 -0.88 27.96 10.85
N LYS A 7 -1.79 27.86 9.89
CA LYS A 7 -3.11 28.53 9.96
C LYS A 7 -4.18 27.72 10.71
N LYS A 8 -4.04 26.40 10.81
CA LYS A 8 -4.93 25.54 11.63
C LYS A 8 -4.59 25.59 13.14
N ARG A 9 -3.49 26.25 13.54
CA ARG A 9 -2.94 26.27 14.91
C ARG A 9 -3.67 27.17 15.90
N ALA A 10 -4.64 27.98 15.49
CA ALA A 10 -5.39 28.82 16.41
C ALA A 10 -6.72 28.14 16.83
N ARG A 11 -6.71 27.44 17.97
CA ARG A 11 -7.88 26.99 18.81
C ARG A 11 -8.44 25.56 18.68
N GLY A 12 -7.69 24.57 18.21
CA GLY A 12 -8.11 23.15 18.32
C GLY A 12 -7.50 22.43 19.52
N ARG A 13 -8.29 21.67 20.30
CA ARG A 13 -7.76 20.67 21.25
C ARG A 13 -7.12 19.54 20.43
N LEU A 14 -5.95 19.05 20.86
CA LEU A 14 -5.28 17.91 20.24
C LEU A 14 -6.27 16.74 20.04
N SER A 15 -6.33 16.19 18.83
CA SER A 15 -7.20 15.08 18.46
C SER A 15 -6.38 13.93 17.86
N ARG A 16 -6.97 12.72 17.84
CA ARG A 16 -6.34 11.55 17.21
C ARG A 16 -6.05 11.79 15.72
N GLU A 17 -7.05 12.29 14.99
CA GLU A 17 -6.93 12.63 13.56
C GLU A 17 -5.79 13.61 13.28
N MET A 18 -5.66 14.69 14.08
CA MET A 18 -4.56 15.65 13.93
C MET A 18 -3.19 15.03 14.18
N ILE A 19 -3.09 14.10 15.14
CA ILE A 19 -1.85 13.38 15.42
C ILE A 19 -1.50 12.44 14.27
N GLU A 20 -2.48 11.71 13.74
CA GLU A 20 -2.31 10.79 12.62
C GLU A 20 -1.90 11.53 11.34
N ASP A 21 -2.55 12.66 11.02
CA ASP A 21 -2.16 13.53 9.89
C ASP A 21 -0.69 13.96 10.00
N ALA A 22 -0.31 14.50 11.15
CA ALA A 22 1.05 14.94 11.39
C ALA A 22 2.04 13.76 11.41
N ALA A 23 1.61 12.57 11.81
CA ALA A 23 2.45 11.38 11.78
C ALA A 23 2.77 10.96 10.35
N PHE A 24 1.77 10.93 9.45
CA PHE A 24 2.02 10.71 8.02
C PHE A 24 2.97 11.77 7.46
N GLU A 25 2.76 13.06 7.73
CA GLU A 25 3.66 14.13 7.28
C GLU A 25 5.11 13.93 7.74
N VAL A 26 5.31 13.52 9.01
CA VAL A 26 6.65 13.25 9.54
C VAL A 26 7.26 12.01 8.89
N ILE A 27 6.49 10.94 8.69
CA ILE A 27 6.96 9.70 8.06
C ILE A 27 7.35 9.94 6.60
N GLU A 28 6.54 10.69 5.84
CA GLU A 28 6.86 11.04 4.45
C GLU A 28 8.12 11.87 4.32
N LYS A 29 8.37 12.77 5.28
CA LYS A 29 9.57 13.62 5.28
C LYS A 29 10.83 12.91 5.76
N GLU A 30 10.73 12.15 6.84
CA GLU A 30 11.88 11.62 7.57
C GLU A 30 12.11 10.12 7.32
N GLY A 31 11.20 9.47 6.60
CA GLY A 31 11.11 8.03 6.49
C GLY A 31 10.62 7.38 7.79
N LEU A 32 10.15 6.14 7.67
CA LEU A 32 9.67 5.35 8.81
C LEU A 32 10.76 5.14 9.89
N SER A 33 12.01 4.93 9.48
CA SER A 33 13.15 4.75 10.39
C SER A 33 13.58 6.03 11.09
N GLY A 34 13.35 7.18 10.46
CA GLY A 34 13.63 8.51 11.02
C GLY A 34 12.52 9.03 11.94
N PHE A 35 11.35 8.38 11.98
CA PHE A 35 10.21 8.79 12.79
C PHE A 35 10.46 8.60 14.30
N SER A 36 9.93 9.52 15.10
CA SER A 36 9.84 9.36 16.56
C SER A 36 8.71 10.20 17.15
N MET A 37 8.16 9.77 18.29
CA MET A 37 7.14 10.52 19.03
C MET A 37 7.60 11.94 19.41
N ARG A 38 8.91 12.13 19.65
CA ARG A 38 9.49 13.44 19.95
C ARG A 38 9.47 14.37 18.74
N LYS A 39 9.82 13.88 17.55
CA LYS A 39 9.74 14.66 16.30
C LYS A 39 8.29 15.03 15.99
N LEU A 40 7.36 14.09 16.18
CA LEU A 40 5.93 14.34 16.02
C LEU A 40 5.44 15.43 16.97
N ALA A 41 5.80 15.36 18.26
CA ALA A 41 5.46 16.38 19.25
C ALA A 41 6.00 17.78 18.88
N ALA A 42 7.23 17.85 18.37
CA ALA A 42 7.82 19.10 17.90
C ALA A 42 7.04 19.70 16.71
N VAL A 43 6.61 18.88 15.76
CA VAL A 43 5.78 19.30 14.62
C VAL A 43 4.40 19.78 15.08
N LEU A 44 3.79 19.09 16.03
CA LEU A 44 2.50 19.43 16.63
C LEU A 44 2.58 20.62 17.60
N GLY A 45 3.78 21.02 18.04
CA GLY A 45 3.97 22.10 19.01
C GLY A 45 3.45 21.74 20.40
N CYS A 46 3.50 20.46 20.78
CA CYS A 46 3.07 19.97 22.08
C CYS A 46 4.16 19.15 22.76
N GLU A 47 3.91 18.71 24.00
CA GLU A 47 4.77 17.74 24.66
C GLU A 47 4.46 16.32 24.18
N ALA A 48 5.45 15.44 24.17
CA ALA A 48 5.25 14.04 23.79
C ALA A 48 4.20 13.34 24.67
N MET A 49 4.15 13.71 25.96
CA MET A 49 3.14 13.21 26.89
C MET A 49 1.72 13.50 26.40
N SER A 50 1.45 14.66 25.80
CA SER A 50 0.13 14.97 25.22
C SER A 50 -0.27 13.95 24.16
N ILE A 51 0.67 13.49 23.33
CA ILE A 51 0.40 12.46 22.31
C ILE A 51 0.16 11.10 22.98
N TYR A 52 0.93 10.75 24.01
CA TYR A 52 0.77 9.48 24.72
C TYR A 52 -0.59 9.30 25.41
N HIS A 53 -1.30 10.39 25.73
CA HIS A 53 -2.69 10.34 26.20
C HIS A 53 -3.66 9.82 25.11
N HIS A 54 -3.32 10.01 23.83
CA HIS A 54 -4.10 9.50 22.71
C HIS A 54 -3.58 8.14 22.23
N PHE A 55 -2.26 7.96 22.16
CA PHE A 55 -1.62 6.74 21.67
C PHE A 55 -0.57 6.28 22.68
N PRO A 56 -0.86 5.25 23.49
CA PRO A 56 0.02 4.84 24.60
C PRO A 56 1.44 4.44 24.17
N SER A 57 1.64 4.09 22.89
CA SER A 57 2.97 3.86 22.32
C SER A 57 2.99 4.22 20.84
N GLN A 58 4.20 4.30 20.27
CA GLN A 58 4.38 4.45 18.82
C GLN A 58 3.73 3.31 18.02
N ALA A 59 3.70 2.09 18.58
CA ALA A 59 3.03 0.95 17.94
C ALA A 59 1.51 1.17 17.84
N HIS A 60 0.88 1.75 18.87
CA HIS A 60 -0.56 2.09 18.81
C HIS A 60 -0.85 3.19 17.80
N LEU A 61 0.08 4.15 17.61
CA LEU A 61 -0.05 5.15 16.55
C LEU A 61 0.06 4.47 15.19
N TYR A 62 1.05 3.61 14.96
CA TYR A 62 1.21 2.90 13.69
C TYR A 62 0.03 1.98 13.36
N GLU A 63 -0.53 1.28 14.35
CA GLU A 63 -1.77 0.53 14.21
C GLU A 63 -2.92 1.43 13.75
N ALA A 64 -3.10 2.60 14.38
CA ALA A 64 -4.14 3.54 13.99
C ALA A 64 -3.93 4.12 12.57
N LEU A 65 -2.68 4.34 12.15
CA LEU A 65 -2.38 4.76 10.77
C LEU A 65 -2.76 3.68 9.75
N VAL A 66 -2.48 2.40 10.05
CA VAL A 66 -2.92 1.27 9.22
C VAL A 66 -4.44 1.21 9.19
N ASP A 67 -5.10 1.23 10.37
CA ASP A 67 -6.55 1.17 10.50
C ASP A 67 -7.22 2.28 9.68
N ARG A 68 -6.69 3.50 9.74
CA ARG A 68 -7.19 4.63 8.97
C ARG A 68 -7.07 4.41 7.47
N GLN A 69 -5.94 3.91 6.99
CA GLN A 69 -5.72 3.63 5.57
C GLN A 69 -6.69 2.57 5.04
N VAL A 70 -6.85 1.46 5.77
CA VAL A 70 -7.72 0.36 5.32
C VAL A 70 -9.20 0.64 5.51
N SER A 71 -9.59 1.46 6.50
CA SER A 71 -11.00 1.81 6.74
C SER A 71 -11.61 2.65 5.63
N GLY A 72 -10.78 3.32 4.82
CA GLY A 72 -11.23 4.09 3.66
C GLY A 72 -11.46 3.24 2.41
N MET A 73 -11.11 1.96 2.41
CA MET A 73 -11.24 1.10 1.25
C MET A 73 -12.70 0.74 0.98
N VAL A 74 -13.10 0.88 -0.30
CA VAL A 74 -14.41 0.46 -0.76
C VAL A 74 -14.36 -1.02 -1.12
N ILE A 75 -15.20 -1.82 -0.46
CA ILE A 75 -15.44 -3.22 -0.84
C ILE A 75 -16.68 -3.26 -1.73
N PRO A 76 -16.56 -3.63 -3.02
CA PRO A 76 -17.68 -3.59 -3.95
C PRO A 76 -18.74 -4.66 -3.63
N ASP A 77 -20.01 -4.29 -3.81
CA ASP A 77 -21.15 -5.19 -3.61
C ASP A 77 -21.29 -6.26 -4.71
N ASP A 78 -22.27 -7.15 -4.55
CA ASP A 78 -22.51 -8.30 -5.42
C ASP A 78 -23.23 -7.97 -6.74
N SER A 79 -23.59 -6.70 -6.98
CA SER A 79 -24.17 -6.27 -8.26
C SER A 79 -23.16 -6.27 -9.40
N MET A 80 -21.86 -6.26 -9.07
CA MET A 80 -20.75 -6.29 -10.03
C MET A 80 -20.23 -7.71 -10.29
N PRO A 81 -19.75 -8.01 -11.50
CA PRO A 81 -19.03 -9.24 -11.78
C PRO A 81 -17.84 -9.44 -10.83
N TRP A 82 -17.64 -10.67 -10.34
CA TRP A 82 -16.55 -11.03 -9.42
C TRP A 82 -15.16 -10.50 -9.87
N ARG A 83 -14.90 -10.53 -11.18
CA ARG A 83 -13.63 -10.12 -11.79
C ARG A 83 -13.38 -8.63 -11.59
N ASP A 84 -14.43 -7.83 -11.80
CA ASP A 84 -14.37 -6.37 -11.63
C ASP A 84 -14.25 -6.00 -10.15
N ARG A 85 -14.90 -6.78 -9.27
CA ARG A 85 -14.80 -6.59 -7.81
C ARG A 85 -13.38 -6.79 -7.30
N ILE A 86 -12.72 -7.87 -7.71
CA ILE A 86 -11.32 -8.15 -7.33
C ILE A 86 -10.41 -7.08 -7.92
N ARG A 87 -10.58 -6.71 -9.20
CA ARG A 87 -9.81 -5.63 -9.83
C ARG A 87 -9.93 -4.33 -9.03
N MET A 88 -11.15 -3.91 -8.69
CA MET A 88 -11.40 -2.68 -7.93
C MET A 88 -10.67 -2.70 -6.58
N VAL A 89 -10.74 -3.80 -5.82
CA VAL A 89 -10.04 -3.89 -4.53
C VAL A 89 -8.52 -3.86 -4.69
N MET A 90 -7.97 -4.52 -5.70
CA MET A 90 -6.53 -4.49 -5.99
C MET A 90 -6.05 -3.06 -6.27
N HIS A 91 -6.83 -2.28 -7.03
CA HIS A 91 -6.56 -0.87 -7.27
C HIS A 91 -6.71 -0.01 -6.02
N GLU A 92 -7.78 -0.19 -5.24
CA GLU A 92 -8.01 0.60 -4.03
C GLU A 92 -6.88 0.42 -3.03
N PHE A 93 -6.41 -0.81 -2.80
CA PHE A 93 -5.30 -1.05 -1.90
C PHE A 93 -3.98 -0.46 -2.44
N ARG A 94 -3.71 -0.61 -3.75
CA ARG A 94 -2.55 0.03 -4.40
C ARG A 94 -2.60 1.55 -4.22
N ARG A 95 -3.76 2.17 -4.47
CA ARG A 95 -4.01 3.61 -4.30
C ARG A 95 -3.74 4.07 -2.86
N VAL A 96 -4.33 3.39 -1.87
CA VAL A 96 -4.13 3.67 -0.43
C VAL A 96 -2.67 3.57 -0.03
N ALA A 97 -1.94 2.57 -0.53
CA ALA A 97 -0.51 2.46 -0.27
C ALA A 97 0.29 3.61 -0.92
N SER A 98 -0.07 4.02 -2.14
CA SER A 98 0.58 5.11 -2.86
C SER A 98 0.31 6.51 -2.26
N GLU A 99 -0.72 6.69 -1.43
CA GLU A 99 -0.98 7.97 -0.73
C GLU A 99 0.11 8.31 0.29
N HIS A 100 0.72 7.28 0.90
CA HIS A 100 1.77 7.41 1.90
C HIS A 100 2.95 6.47 1.57
N PRO A 101 3.73 6.76 0.52
CA PRO A 101 4.75 5.86 0.00
C PRO A 101 5.87 5.54 1.00
N ALA A 102 6.19 6.45 1.94
CA ALA A 102 7.17 6.16 2.97
C ALA A 102 6.64 5.21 4.06
N PHE A 103 5.32 5.12 4.22
CA PHE A 103 4.64 4.20 5.13
C PHE A 103 4.25 2.87 4.46
N ALA A 104 4.08 2.85 3.14
CA ALA A 104 3.65 1.69 2.37
C ALA A 104 4.43 0.39 2.68
N PRO A 105 5.77 0.38 2.84
CA PRO A 105 6.50 -0.83 3.20
C PRO A 105 6.09 -1.44 4.55
N PHE A 106 5.63 -0.61 5.49
CA PHE A 106 5.08 -1.09 6.76
C PHE A 106 3.69 -1.65 6.56
N LEU A 107 2.82 -0.93 5.84
CA LEU A 107 1.44 -1.34 5.56
C LEU A 107 1.38 -2.74 4.94
N VAL A 108 2.18 -3.01 3.91
CA VAL A 108 2.11 -4.26 3.14
C VAL A 108 2.58 -5.50 3.89
N VAL A 109 3.40 -5.35 4.93
CA VAL A 109 3.86 -6.46 5.78
C VAL A 109 3.15 -6.53 7.13
N TYR A 110 2.30 -5.54 7.43
CA TYR A 110 1.58 -5.47 8.69
C TYR A 110 0.56 -6.62 8.81
N ARG A 111 0.50 -7.25 9.98
CA ARG A 111 -0.49 -8.29 10.26
C ARG A 111 -1.82 -7.65 10.63
N MET A 112 -2.76 -7.76 9.72
CA MET A 112 -4.12 -7.21 9.74
C MET A 112 -5.01 -7.86 10.82
N ASN A 113 -4.72 -7.60 12.11
CA ASN A 113 -5.39 -8.26 13.25
C ASN A 113 -6.30 -7.33 14.08
N SER A 114 -6.31 -6.02 13.81
CA SER A 114 -7.25 -5.09 14.44
C SER A 114 -8.66 -5.27 13.87
N PRO A 115 -9.73 -4.84 14.57
CA PRO A 115 -11.09 -4.97 14.06
C PRO A 115 -11.34 -4.34 12.67
N PRO A 116 -10.87 -3.10 12.37
CA PRO A 116 -11.02 -2.54 11.02
C PRO A 116 -10.29 -3.36 9.95
N CYS A 117 -9.08 -3.81 10.25
CA CYS A 117 -8.30 -4.66 9.36
C CYS A 117 -8.98 -6.02 9.10
N LEU A 118 -9.52 -6.66 10.15
CA LEU A 118 -10.24 -7.93 10.02
C LEU A 118 -11.56 -7.76 9.26
N ALA A 119 -12.24 -6.63 9.40
CA ALA A 119 -13.43 -6.31 8.62
C ALA A 119 -13.10 -6.16 7.13
N MET A 120 -12.00 -5.47 6.80
CA MET A 120 -11.49 -5.40 5.43
C MET A 120 -11.15 -6.80 4.90
N LEU A 121 -10.37 -7.59 5.64
CA LEU A 121 -10.01 -8.96 5.25
C LEU A 121 -11.25 -9.83 4.98
N ASN A 122 -12.23 -9.78 5.88
CA ASN A 122 -13.49 -10.50 5.73
C ASN A 122 -14.23 -10.08 4.46
N GLY A 123 -14.30 -8.78 4.18
CA GLY A 123 -14.90 -8.26 2.96
C GLY A 123 -14.19 -8.75 1.70
N VAL A 124 -12.86 -8.64 1.66
CA VAL A 124 -12.05 -9.01 0.49
C VAL A 124 -12.06 -10.53 0.24
N ILE A 125 -11.89 -11.35 1.27
CA ILE A 125 -11.96 -12.81 1.14
C ILE A 125 -13.36 -13.24 0.68
N GLY A 126 -14.40 -12.59 1.20
CA GLY A 126 -15.79 -12.80 0.77
C GLY A 126 -16.03 -12.53 -0.73
N LEU A 127 -15.22 -11.67 -1.37
CA LEU A 127 -15.30 -11.46 -2.82
C LEU A 127 -14.91 -12.71 -3.61
N PHE A 128 -13.87 -13.41 -3.16
CA PHE A 128 -13.45 -14.68 -3.77
C PHE A 128 -14.52 -15.75 -3.52
N GLU A 129 -15.04 -15.86 -2.30
CA GLU A 129 -16.08 -16.84 -1.98
C GLU A 129 -17.34 -16.62 -2.84
N ALA A 130 -17.79 -15.36 -2.97
CA ALA A 130 -18.90 -14.98 -3.84
C ALA A 130 -18.63 -15.21 -5.34
N GLY A 131 -17.35 -15.26 -5.74
CA GLY A 131 -16.91 -15.61 -7.09
C GLY A 131 -17.01 -17.11 -7.42
N GLY A 132 -17.35 -17.95 -6.44
CA GLY A 132 -17.55 -19.40 -6.63
C GLY A 132 -16.27 -20.23 -6.51
N PHE A 133 -15.20 -19.70 -5.92
CA PHE A 133 -13.93 -20.43 -5.80
C PHE A 133 -13.93 -21.48 -4.66
N GLY A 134 -14.86 -21.39 -3.71
CA GLY A 134 -14.85 -22.22 -2.50
C GLY A 134 -13.74 -21.82 -1.51
N PRO A 135 -13.75 -22.35 -0.27
CA PRO A 135 -12.95 -21.77 0.82
C PRO A 135 -11.43 -21.87 0.63
N GLU A 136 -10.92 -23.04 0.24
CA GLU A 136 -9.48 -23.25 0.08
C GLU A 136 -8.90 -22.40 -1.05
N LEU A 137 -9.53 -22.44 -2.23
CA LEU A 137 -9.06 -21.67 -3.38
C LEU A 137 -9.21 -20.18 -3.13
N SER A 138 -10.29 -19.72 -2.47
CA SER A 138 -10.45 -18.30 -2.08
C SER A 138 -9.28 -17.82 -1.21
N ALA A 139 -8.91 -18.59 -0.18
CA ALA A 139 -7.77 -18.24 0.69
C ALA A 139 -6.43 -18.21 -0.08
N ARG A 140 -6.21 -19.17 -0.98
CA ARG A 140 -5.00 -19.23 -1.81
C ARG A 140 -4.94 -18.09 -2.82
N LEU A 141 -6.04 -17.79 -3.51
CA LEU A 141 -6.13 -16.70 -4.49
C LEU A 141 -5.97 -15.33 -3.83
N PHE A 142 -6.61 -15.11 -2.68
CA PHE A 142 -6.38 -13.91 -1.86
C PHE A 142 -4.89 -13.74 -1.54
N ARG A 143 -4.23 -14.82 -1.09
CA ARG A 143 -2.81 -14.77 -0.76
C ARG A 143 -1.92 -14.52 -1.99
N THR A 144 -2.20 -15.16 -3.12
CA THR A 144 -1.46 -14.96 -4.37
C THR A 144 -1.60 -13.53 -4.87
N ALA A 145 -2.82 -13.00 -4.90
CA ALA A 145 -3.09 -11.61 -5.25
C ALA A 145 -2.37 -10.64 -4.31
N SER A 146 -2.35 -10.95 -3.01
CA SER A 146 -1.60 -10.17 -2.02
C SER A 146 -0.09 -10.17 -2.32
N TYR A 147 0.53 -11.30 -2.67
CA TYR A 147 1.95 -11.32 -3.02
C TYR A 147 2.28 -10.46 -4.23
N TYR A 148 1.45 -10.50 -5.26
CA TYR A 148 1.59 -9.65 -6.42
C TYR A 148 1.51 -8.16 -6.06
N LEU A 149 0.49 -7.80 -5.29
CA LEU A 149 0.25 -6.44 -4.84
C LEU A 149 1.36 -5.92 -3.92
N MET A 150 1.84 -6.74 -2.99
CA MET A 150 2.99 -6.41 -2.14
C MET A 150 4.24 -6.13 -2.98
N GLY A 151 4.51 -6.96 -3.99
CA GLY A 151 5.63 -6.77 -4.91
C GLY A 151 5.54 -5.45 -5.66
N ALA A 152 4.38 -5.18 -6.28
CA ALA A 152 4.13 -3.94 -7.01
C ALA A 152 4.28 -2.70 -6.09
N ILE A 153 3.66 -2.70 -4.91
CA ILE A 153 3.73 -1.55 -3.99
C ILE A 153 5.16 -1.31 -3.51
N LEU A 154 5.92 -2.35 -3.16
CA LEU A 154 7.31 -2.18 -2.72
C LEU A 154 8.20 -1.66 -3.86
N ASP A 155 7.97 -2.09 -5.09
CA ASP A 155 8.66 -1.62 -6.28
C ASP A 155 8.40 -0.12 -6.52
N GLU A 156 7.13 0.25 -6.48
CA GLU A 156 6.62 1.59 -6.82
C GLU A 156 6.79 2.65 -5.74
N THR A 157 6.98 2.24 -4.47
CA THR A 157 7.08 3.19 -3.33
C THR A 157 8.45 3.19 -2.65
N ALA A 158 9.24 2.12 -2.80
CA ALA A 158 10.49 1.97 -2.09
C ALA A 158 11.68 1.68 -3.00
N GLY A 159 11.67 0.55 -3.71
CA GLY A 159 12.83 0.03 -4.43
C GLY A 159 13.18 0.86 -5.66
N TYR A 160 12.61 0.49 -6.80
CA TYR A 160 12.93 1.11 -8.08
C TYR A 160 12.53 2.59 -8.14
N ALA A 161 11.47 2.98 -7.44
CA ALA A 161 11.05 4.37 -7.36
C ALA A 161 12.11 5.33 -6.77
N LYS A 162 13.08 4.83 -5.99
CA LYS A 162 14.15 5.65 -5.40
C LYS A 162 15.41 5.76 -6.26
N GLY A 163 15.43 5.14 -7.44
CA GLY A 163 16.57 5.15 -8.36
C GLY A 163 17.58 4.03 -8.11
N PRO A 164 18.81 4.15 -8.62
CA PRO A 164 19.80 3.07 -8.57
C PRO A 164 20.19 2.66 -7.15
N SER A 165 20.12 1.36 -6.85
CA SER A 165 20.58 0.79 -5.57
C SER A 165 22.11 0.61 -5.53
N ALA A 166 22.76 0.46 -6.69
CA ALA A 166 24.20 0.28 -6.77
C ALA A 166 24.91 1.63 -6.60
N VAL A 167 25.94 1.66 -5.75
CA VAL A 167 26.77 2.85 -5.52
C VAL A 167 27.54 3.24 -6.78
N THR A 168 27.97 2.23 -7.55
CA THR A 168 28.64 2.40 -8.83
C THR A 168 27.75 1.82 -9.93
N THR A 169 27.29 2.67 -10.84
CA THR A 169 26.54 2.27 -12.04
C THR A 169 27.48 2.20 -13.25
N VAL A 170 27.08 1.42 -14.26
CA VAL A 170 27.73 1.45 -15.59
C VAL A 170 27.24 2.66 -16.36
N ASP A 171 28.08 3.23 -17.22
CA ASP A 171 27.66 4.28 -18.15
C ASP A 171 26.87 3.72 -19.34
N ASP A 172 26.23 4.60 -20.11
CA ASP A 172 25.36 4.20 -21.22
C ASP A 172 26.13 3.48 -22.34
N GLU A 173 27.42 3.81 -22.55
CA GLU A 173 28.25 3.18 -23.57
C GLU A 173 28.55 1.72 -23.20
N GLN A 174 28.95 1.48 -21.95
CA GLN A 174 29.14 0.15 -21.42
C GLN A 174 27.83 -0.63 -21.34
N LEU A 175 26.73 0.02 -20.92
CA LEU A 175 25.41 -0.62 -20.85
C LEU A 175 24.92 -1.08 -22.22
N ALA A 176 25.12 -0.27 -23.27
CA ALA A 176 24.77 -0.62 -24.64
C ALA A 176 25.62 -1.77 -25.20
N LYS A 177 26.93 -1.77 -24.88
CA LYS A 177 27.89 -2.76 -25.39
C LYS A 177 27.75 -4.12 -24.70
N ASP A 178 27.73 -4.12 -23.37
CA ASP A 178 27.86 -5.35 -22.57
C ASP A 178 26.48 -5.90 -22.15
N PHE A 179 25.44 -5.05 -22.09
CA PHE A 179 24.10 -5.42 -21.60
C PHE A 179 22.95 -4.92 -22.52
N PRO A 180 22.95 -5.22 -23.82
CA PRO A 180 22.02 -4.65 -24.80
C PRO A 180 20.54 -4.94 -24.49
N SER A 181 20.21 -6.11 -23.92
CA SER A 181 18.83 -6.44 -23.52
C SER A 181 18.33 -5.55 -22.37
N VAL A 182 19.20 -5.20 -21.42
CA VAL A 182 18.86 -4.31 -20.30
C VAL A 182 18.67 -2.89 -20.81
N MET A 183 19.56 -2.42 -21.69
CA MET A 183 19.43 -1.12 -22.35
C MET A 183 18.09 -1.00 -23.09
N ALA A 184 17.72 -2.01 -23.88
CA ALA A 184 16.46 -2.02 -24.62
C ALA A 184 15.23 -2.06 -23.70
N ALA A 185 15.32 -2.73 -22.56
CA ALA A 185 14.23 -2.84 -21.59
C ALA A 185 14.09 -1.59 -20.70
N GLY A 186 15.16 -0.82 -20.51
CA GLY A 186 15.23 0.28 -19.54
C GLY A 186 14.11 1.30 -19.64
N THR A 187 13.62 1.58 -20.85
CA THR A 187 12.50 2.52 -21.08
C THR A 187 11.16 2.04 -20.49
N TYR A 188 11.01 0.74 -20.24
CA TYR A 188 9.77 0.14 -19.72
C TYR A 188 9.79 -0.03 -18.19
N PHE A 189 10.95 0.08 -17.54
CA PHE A 189 11.10 -0.05 -16.09
C PHE A 189 10.89 1.26 -15.32
N GLY A 190 10.77 2.39 -16.03
CA GLY A 190 10.50 3.68 -15.41
C GLY A 190 9.07 3.83 -14.89
N THR A 191 8.82 4.87 -14.10
CA THR A 191 7.51 5.16 -13.48
C THR A 191 6.35 5.26 -14.48
N GLY A 192 6.62 5.68 -15.72
CA GLY A 192 5.63 5.71 -16.80
C GLY A 192 5.15 4.34 -17.29
N GLY A 193 5.84 3.25 -16.89
CA GLY A 193 5.48 1.87 -17.19
C GLY A 193 4.71 1.15 -16.08
N PHE A 194 4.70 1.68 -14.86
CA PHE A 194 4.15 0.99 -13.68
C PHE A 194 2.70 0.56 -13.88
N ASP A 195 1.82 1.46 -14.31
CA ASP A 195 0.41 1.12 -14.51
C ASP A 195 0.20 0.05 -15.57
N LYS A 196 0.93 0.10 -16.69
CA LYS A 196 0.82 -0.92 -17.75
C LYS A 196 1.32 -2.28 -17.26
N THR A 197 2.40 -2.30 -16.50
CA THR A 197 2.95 -3.52 -15.91
C THR A 197 2.03 -4.10 -14.83
N PHE A 198 1.41 -3.22 -14.04
CA PHE A 198 0.42 -3.61 -13.04
C PHE A 198 -0.84 -4.22 -13.67
N GLU A 199 -1.40 -3.56 -14.70
CA GLU A 199 -2.57 -4.10 -15.40
C GLU A 199 -2.26 -5.44 -16.07
N LEU A 200 -1.10 -5.57 -16.72
CA LEU A 200 -0.69 -6.82 -17.36
C LEU A 200 -0.66 -7.99 -16.36
N GLY A 201 -0.02 -7.80 -15.20
CA GLY A 201 0.05 -8.86 -14.20
C GLY A 201 -1.30 -9.15 -13.52
N LEU A 202 -2.12 -8.12 -13.31
CA LEU A 202 -3.48 -8.27 -12.79
C LEU A 202 -4.38 -9.04 -13.77
N ASP A 203 -4.31 -8.74 -15.07
CA ASP A 203 -5.02 -9.46 -16.12
C ASP A 203 -4.63 -10.93 -16.12
N MET A 204 -3.32 -11.23 -16.10
CA MET A 204 -2.82 -12.60 -16.04
C MET A 204 -3.32 -13.36 -14.81
N LEU A 205 -3.37 -12.72 -13.64
CA LEU A 205 -3.90 -13.33 -12.41
C LEU A 205 -5.39 -13.61 -12.52
N LEU A 206 -6.18 -12.65 -13.01
CA LEU A 206 -7.63 -12.80 -13.15
C LEU A 206 -7.99 -13.86 -14.20
N ASP A 207 -7.23 -13.96 -15.29
CA ASP A 207 -7.41 -15.01 -16.31
C ASP A 207 -7.13 -16.41 -15.75
N GLU A 208 -6.09 -16.58 -14.92
CA GLU A 208 -5.85 -17.84 -14.23
C GLU A 208 -6.97 -18.16 -13.23
N MET A 209 -7.45 -17.17 -12.47
CA MET A 209 -8.58 -17.37 -11.57
C MET A 209 -9.80 -17.90 -12.33
N GLU A 210 -10.13 -17.27 -13.46
CA GLU A 210 -11.25 -17.69 -14.31
C GLU A 210 -11.09 -19.15 -14.79
N ARG A 211 -9.90 -19.51 -15.29
CA ARG A 211 -9.61 -20.91 -15.68
C ARG A 211 -9.74 -21.91 -14.53
N LEU A 212 -9.26 -21.55 -13.34
CA LEU A 212 -9.36 -22.42 -12.16
C LEU A 212 -10.81 -22.60 -11.71
N ARG A 213 -11.62 -21.54 -11.76
CA ARG A 213 -13.05 -21.60 -11.45
C ARG A 213 -13.80 -22.48 -12.43
N ASP A 214 -13.56 -22.30 -13.72
CA ASP A 214 -14.25 -23.06 -14.77
C ASP A 214 -13.90 -24.55 -14.67
N SER A 215 -12.64 -24.86 -14.35
CA SER A 215 -12.19 -26.23 -14.11
C SER A 215 -12.83 -26.85 -12.86
N ALA A 216 -13.01 -26.07 -11.79
CA ALA A 216 -13.66 -26.53 -10.56
C ALA A 216 -15.18 -26.75 -10.73
N ASN A 217 -15.83 -25.97 -11.59
CA ASN A 217 -17.26 -26.09 -11.88
C ASN A 217 -17.59 -27.19 -12.92
N ALA A 218 -16.61 -27.64 -13.68
CA ALA A 218 -16.77 -28.68 -14.70
C ALA A 218 -16.63 -30.11 -14.14
N GLY A 219 -16.15 -30.27 -12.90
CA GLY A 219 -15.97 -31.56 -12.22
C GLY A 219 -17.00 -31.79 -11.12
#